data_AF-A0AAD6U3I9-F1
#
_entry.id   AF-A0AAD6U3I9-F1
#
_cell.length_a   1.000
_cell.length_b   1.000
_cell.length_c   1.000
_cell.angle_alpha   90.00
_cell.angle_beta   90.00
_cell.angle_gamma   90.00
#
_symmetry.space_group_name_H-M   'P 1'
#
loop_
_entity.id
_entity.type
_entity.pdbx_description
1 polymer ?
#
loop_
_entity_poly.entity_id
_entity_poly.type
_entity_poly.pdbx_seq_one_letter_code
_entity_poly.pdbx_strand_id
1 'polypeptide(L)'
;MVLPKDIPTLRAKGTGNLTRPDNVFCSSPFADFFVSCDSYPQLTPGTTDHFPVISIIDLLPPVAEDTPRRNWRATDWKEFRELLGKELEAEPLVDGYASEAEVLAGLARLDEIIDRCVEKLVPLSKPCPHSKRWWTAELTEQRKVRNAL
;
A
#
# COMPACT_ATOMS: atom_id res chain seq x y z
N MET A 1 23.78 0.44 -7.82
CA MET A 1 23.23 -0.94 -7.96
C MET A 1 23.87 -1.79 -6.91
N VAL A 2 23.10 -2.66 -6.26
CA VAL A 2 23.58 -3.44 -5.10
C VAL A 2 23.90 -4.88 -5.46
N LEU A 3 23.20 -5.44 -6.46
CA LEU A 3 23.62 -6.71 -7.06
C LEU A 3 24.96 -6.48 -7.79
N PRO A 4 26.07 -7.14 -7.37
CA PRO A 4 27.39 -6.94 -7.95
C PRO A 4 27.38 -7.17 -9.45
N LYS A 5 28.28 -6.50 -10.17
CA LYS A 5 28.40 -6.62 -11.62
C LYS A 5 28.66 -8.09 -12.01
N ASP A 6 28.18 -8.48 -13.20
CA ASP A 6 28.48 -9.77 -13.83
C ASP A 6 27.92 -11.02 -13.14
N ILE A 7 27.06 -10.85 -12.12
CA ILE A 7 26.27 -11.95 -11.54
C ILE A 7 25.08 -12.29 -12.44
N PRO A 8 24.99 -13.53 -12.97
CA PRO A 8 23.83 -13.97 -13.75
C PRO A 8 22.59 -14.09 -12.88
N THR A 9 21.43 -13.74 -13.43
CA THR A 9 20.12 -13.92 -12.76
C THR A 9 19.18 -14.80 -13.56
N LEU A 10 19.62 -15.31 -14.70
CA LEU A 10 18.84 -16.19 -15.56
C LEU A 10 19.74 -17.17 -16.31
N ARG A 11 19.21 -18.38 -16.56
CA ARG A 11 19.74 -19.34 -17.53
C ARG A 11 18.69 -19.62 -18.61
N ALA A 12 18.90 -19.12 -19.81
CA ALA A 12 17.93 -19.25 -20.90
C ALA A 12 17.66 -20.74 -21.21
N LYS A 13 16.39 -21.17 -21.17
CA LYS A 13 16.03 -22.59 -21.34
C LYS A 13 16.45 -23.18 -22.70
N GLY A 14 16.41 -22.36 -23.75
CA GLY A 14 16.73 -22.81 -25.11
C GLY A 14 18.23 -22.97 -25.38
N THR A 15 19.06 -22.04 -24.92
CA THR A 15 20.49 -22.00 -25.24
C THR A 15 21.41 -22.39 -24.08
N GLY A 16 20.89 -22.38 -22.84
CA GLY A 16 21.68 -22.56 -21.62
C GLY A 16 22.52 -21.34 -21.24
N ASN A 17 22.45 -20.25 -22.01
CA ASN A 17 23.23 -19.03 -21.77
C ASN A 17 22.85 -18.38 -20.44
N LEU A 18 23.87 -17.92 -19.73
CA LEU A 18 23.71 -17.14 -18.51
C LEU A 18 23.58 -15.67 -18.87
N THR A 19 22.52 -15.03 -18.40
CA THR A 19 22.27 -13.60 -18.62
C THR A 19 21.83 -12.93 -17.32
N ARG A 20 21.82 -11.60 -17.33
CA ARG A 20 21.41 -10.77 -16.19
C ARG A 20 20.34 -9.75 -16.60
N PRO A 21 19.10 -10.21 -16.84
CA PRO A 21 17.98 -9.31 -17.05
C PRO A 21 17.54 -8.60 -15.75
N ASP A 22 17.83 -9.20 -14.58
CA ASP A 22 17.35 -8.69 -13.29
C ASP A 22 18.42 -7.87 -12.56
N ASN A 23 17.98 -6.80 -11.88
CA ASN A 23 18.85 -5.89 -11.14
C ASN A 23 18.23 -5.45 -9.83
N VAL A 24 19.09 -5.15 -8.85
CA VAL A 24 18.69 -4.58 -7.56
C VAL A 24 19.25 -3.17 -7.44
N PHE A 25 18.35 -2.19 -7.38
CA PHE A 25 18.67 -0.77 -7.25
C PHE A 25 18.40 -0.31 -5.83
N CYS A 26 19.21 0.64 -5.38
CA CYS A 26 19.12 1.25 -4.06
C CYS A 26 19.63 2.69 -4.18
N SER A 27 19.05 3.61 -3.40
CA SER A 27 19.58 4.96 -3.26
C SER A 27 20.84 4.95 -2.40
N SER A 28 21.79 5.84 -2.69
CA SER A 28 23.11 5.83 -2.05
C SER A 28 23.10 5.75 -0.51
N PRO A 29 22.22 6.48 0.22
CA PRO A 29 22.18 6.39 1.68
C PRO A 29 21.82 5.01 2.24
N PHE A 30 21.16 4.17 1.44
CA PHE A 30 20.71 2.86 1.87
C PHE A 30 21.64 1.73 1.40
N ALA A 31 22.70 2.05 0.64
CA ALA A 31 23.64 1.06 0.13
C ALA A 31 24.39 0.34 1.27
N ASP A 32 24.78 1.08 2.31
CA ASP A 32 25.55 0.56 3.44
C ASP A 32 24.75 -0.41 4.34
N PHE A 33 23.42 -0.40 4.22
CA PHE A 33 22.55 -1.33 4.96
C PHE A 33 22.49 -2.71 4.30
N PHE A 34 22.95 -2.87 3.06
CA PHE A 34 23.00 -4.20 2.44
C PHE A 34 24.22 -4.97 2.93
N VAL A 35 23.96 -6.03 3.70
CA VAL A 35 24.97 -7.01 4.12
C VAL A 35 25.41 -7.86 2.93
N SER A 36 24.45 -8.25 2.08
CA SER A 36 24.73 -8.98 0.83
C SER A 36 23.60 -8.82 -0.18
N CYS A 37 23.92 -9.05 -1.45
CA CYS A 37 22.96 -9.15 -2.54
C CYS A 37 23.55 -10.04 -3.63
N ASP A 38 22.95 -11.21 -3.88
CA ASP A 38 23.49 -12.19 -4.82
C ASP A 38 22.37 -13.01 -5.49
N SER A 39 22.68 -13.72 -6.56
CA SER A 39 21.79 -14.71 -7.16
C SER A 39 22.06 -16.11 -6.60
N TYR A 40 21.00 -16.92 -6.51
CA TYR A 40 21.04 -18.24 -5.87
C TYR A 40 20.49 -19.31 -6.82
N PRO A 41 21.25 -19.72 -7.85
CA PRO A 41 20.79 -20.70 -8.85
C PRO A 41 20.32 -22.04 -8.25
N GLN A 42 20.91 -22.44 -7.12
CA GLN A 42 20.56 -23.66 -6.38
C GLN A 42 19.17 -23.61 -5.73
N LEU A 43 18.58 -22.41 -5.61
CA LEU A 43 17.23 -22.20 -5.08
C LEU A 43 16.20 -21.98 -6.18
N THR A 44 16.58 -22.12 -7.45
CA THR A 44 15.68 -21.92 -8.58
C THR A 44 14.51 -22.90 -8.55
N PRO A 45 13.26 -22.41 -8.55
CA PRO A 45 12.08 -23.25 -8.69
C PRO A 45 12.08 -24.00 -10.03
N GLY A 46 11.58 -25.24 -10.07
CA GLY A 46 11.67 -26.09 -11.26
C GLY A 46 10.97 -25.58 -12.52
N THR A 47 10.11 -24.56 -12.42
CA THR A 47 9.32 -24.04 -13.55
C THR A 47 9.89 -22.76 -14.17
N THR A 48 10.90 -22.13 -13.58
CA THR A 48 11.47 -20.84 -14.03
C THR A 48 12.92 -20.99 -14.46
N ASP A 49 13.34 -20.17 -15.43
CA ASP A 49 14.73 -19.98 -15.85
C ASP A 49 15.46 -18.88 -15.09
N HIS A 50 14.72 -18.09 -14.30
CA HIS A 50 15.30 -17.07 -13.44
C HIS A 50 15.87 -17.67 -12.15
N PHE A 51 17.04 -17.17 -11.75
CA PHE A 51 17.63 -17.42 -10.45
C PHE A 51 17.04 -16.43 -9.43
N PRO A 52 16.63 -16.89 -8.24
CA PRO A 52 16.29 -15.98 -7.16
C PRO A 52 17.46 -15.03 -6.88
N VAL A 53 17.17 -13.73 -6.76
CA VAL A 53 18.10 -12.75 -6.19
C VAL A 53 17.72 -12.53 -4.75
N ILE A 54 18.66 -12.73 -3.83
CA ILE A 54 18.43 -12.61 -2.39
C ILE A 54 19.32 -11.49 -1.86
N SER A 55 18.71 -10.55 -1.15
CA SER A 55 19.40 -9.47 -0.45
C SER A 55 19.23 -9.64 1.05
N ILE A 56 20.33 -9.52 1.79
CA ILE A 56 20.31 -9.42 3.25
C ILE A 56 20.56 -7.97 3.57
N ILE A 57 19.62 -7.35 4.28
CA ILE A 57 19.66 -5.93 4.62
C ILE A 57 19.60 -5.82 6.15
N ASP A 58 20.62 -5.22 6.74
CA ASP A 58 20.69 -4.97 8.18
C ASP A 58 19.91 -3.71 8.52
N LEU A 59 18.59 -3.86 8.69
CA LEU A 59 17.72 -2.79 9.13
C LEU A 59 17.17 -3.15 10.50
N LEU A 60 17.22 -2.16 11.39
CA LEU A 60 16.40 -2.10 12.60
C LEU A 60 15.24 -1.13 12.30
N PRO A 61 14.21 -1.56 11.53
CA PRO A 61 13.05 -0.71 11.36
C PRO A 61 12.46 -0.45 12.75
N PRO A 62 12.13 0.80 13.09
CA PRO A 62 11.35 1.03 14.30
C PRO A 62 10.07 0.21 14.19
N VAL A 63 9.67 -0.42 15.30
CA VAL A 63 8.36 -1.05 15.38
C VAL A 63 7.34 0.08 15.16
N ALA A 64 6.68 0.06 14.01
CA ALA A 64 5.65 1.04 13.72
C ALA A 64 4.54 0.85 14.76
N GLU A 65 4.20 1.92 15.47
CA GLU A 65 3.04 1.90 16.34
C GLU A 65 1.79 1.63 15.49
N ASP A 66 0.96 0.72 15.97
CA ASP A 66 -0.33 0.43 15.39
C ASP A 66 -1.27 1.59 15.72
N THR A 67 -1.14 2.68 14.97
CA THR A 67 -2.00 3.85 15.14
C THR A 67 -3.38 3.61 14.52
N PRO A 68 -4.47 4.04 15.18
CA PRO A 68 -5.79 4.08 14.56
C PRO A 68 -5.75 4.87 13.24
N ARG A 69 -6.27 4.27 12.17
CA ARG A 69 -6.35 4.87 10.83
C ARG A 69 -7.79 4.83 10.35
N ARG A 70 -8.17 5.76 9.47
CA ARG A 70 -9.50 5.74 8.83
C ARG A 70 -9.75 4.40 8.14
N ASN A 71 -10.83 3.72 8.52
CA ASN A 71 -11.22 2.42 8.00
C ASN A 71 -12.28 2.58 6.91
N TRP A 72 -11.83 3.01 5.73
CA TRP A 72 -12.67 3.22 4.54
C TRP A 72 -13.47 1.98 4.10
N ARG A 73 -13.01 0.78 4.46
CA ARG A 73 -13.71 -0.47 4.15
C ARG A 73 -14.95 -0.68 5.03
N ALA A 74 -14.96 -0.10 6.23
CA ALA A 74 -16.06 -0.19 7.18
C ALA A 74 -17.00 1.02 7.12
N THR A 75 -16.74 1.99 6.23
CA THR A 75 -17.62 3.15 6.03
C THR A 75 -18.95 2.73 5.40
N ASP A 76 -20.06 3.23 5.94
CA ASP A 76 -21.34 3.20 5.25
C ASP A 76 -21.33 4.25 4.14
N TRP A 77 -21.10 3.81 2.91
CA TRP A 77 -21.03 4.69 1.75
C TRP A 77 -22.37 5.27 1.31
N LYS A 78 -23.49 4.71 1.78
CA LYS A 78 -24.81 5.31 1.53
C LYS A 78 -24.97 6.53 2.43
N GLU A 79 -24.76 6.34 3.74
CA GLU A 79 -24.83 7.44 4.71
C GLU A 79 -23.79 8.53 4.42
N PHE A 80 -22.57 8.15 4.05
CA PHE A 80 -21.52 9.10 3.68
C PHE A 80 -21.93 10.00 2.52
N ARG A 81 -22.51 9.42 1.45
CA ARG A 81 -22.96 10.20 0.29
C ARG A 81 -24.16 11.09 0.60
N GLU A 82 -25.09 10.60 1.43
CA GLU A 82 -26.22 11.40 1.88
C GLU A 82 -25.78 12.62 2.71
N LEU A 83 -24.80 12.45 3.61
CA LEU A 83 -24.23 13.56 4.36
C LEU A 83 -23.45 14.52 3.47
N LEU A 84 -22.58 14.00 2.60
CA LEU A 84 -21.79 14.82 1.67
C LEU A 84 -22.69 15.67 0.77
N GLY A 85 -23.77 15.10 0.25
CA GLY A 85 -24.76 15.85 -0.53
C GLY A 85 -25.36 17.01 0.25
N LYS A 86 -25.77 16.78 1.50
CA LYS A 86 -26.32 17.84 2.37
C LYS A 86 -25.31 18.94 2.67
N GLU A 87 -24.06 18.58 2.94
CA GLU A 87 -23.00 19.57 3.23
C GLU A 87 -22.67 20.40 1.98
N LEU A 88 -22.66 19.79 0.79
CA LEU A 88 -22.49 20.49 -0.50
C LEU A 88 -23.70 21.36 -0.86
N GLU A 89 -24.92 20.97 -0.50
CA GLU A 89 -26.12 21.82 -0.68
C GLU A 89 -26.11 23.02 0.26
N ALA A 90 -25.62 22.85 1.49
CA ALA A 90 -25.50 23.92 2.48
C ALA A 90 -24.38 24.91 2.14
N GLU A 91 -23.27 24.41 1.60
CA GLU A 91 -22.10 25.20 1.19
C GLU A 91 -21.76 24.91 -0.27
N PRO A 92 -22.55 25.46 -1.22
CA PRO A 92 -22.38 25.16 -2.63
C PRO A 92 -21.05 25.66 -3.17
N LEU A 93 -20.48 24.85 -4.09
CA LEU A 93 -19.41 25.29 -4.97
C LEU A 93 -19.98 26.25 -6.01
N VAL A 94 -19.16 27.21 -6.45
CA VAL A 94 -19.57 28.21 -7.43
C VAL A 94 -19.40 27.70 -8.85
N ASP A 95 -20.31 28.12 -9.74
CA ASP A 95 -20.22 27.84 -11.18
C ASP A 95 -19.22 28.80 -11.85
N GLY A 96 -17.93 28.49 -11.64
CA GLY A 96 -16.81 29.20 -12.25
C GLY A 96 -15.96 29.99 -11.27
N TYR A 97 -14.68 30.09 -11.59
CA TYR A 97 -13.68 30.81 -10.83
C TYR A 97 -12.99 31.81 -11.77
N ALA A 98 -12.96 33.08 -11.41
CA ALA A 98 -12.39 34.17 -12.20
C ALA A 98 -10.86 34.31 -12.00
N SER A 99 -10.29 33.64 -11.00
CA SER A 99 -8.86 33.69 -10.71
C SER A 99 -8.34 32.40 -10.06
N GLU A 100 -7.03 32.21 -10.09
CA GLU A 100 -6.35 31.12 -9.38
C GLU A 100 -6.64 31.17 -7.86
N ALA A 101 -6.67 32.36 -7.27
CA ALA A 101 -6.97 32.52 -5.84
C ALA A 101 -8.38 32.01 -5.50
N GLU A 102 -9.35 32.25 -6.37
CA GLU A 102 -10.72 31.75 -6.18
C GLU A 102 -10.79 30.23 -6.35
N VAL A 103 -10.03 29.64 -7.29
CA VAL A 103 -9.93 28.18 -7.43
C VAL A 103 -9.37 27.56 -6.15
N LEU A 104 -8.28 28.09 -5.61
CA LEU A 104 -7.66 27.58 -4.40
C LEU A 104 -8.60 27.67 -3.19
N ALA A 105 -9.35 28.78 -3.08
CA ALA A 105 -10.36 28.93 -2.03
C ALA A 105 -11.52 27.92 -2.19
N GLY A 106 -11.95 27.64 -3.43
CA GLY A 106 -12.95 26.61 -3.72
C GLY A 106 -12.48 25.20 -3.37
N LEU A 107 -11.22 24.87 -3.67
CA LEU A 107 -10.61 23.60 -3.30
C LEU A 107 -10.53 23.44 -1.78
N ALA A 108 -10.04 24.46 -1.06
CA ALA A 108 -9.97 24.42 0.40
C ALA A 108 -11.35 24.18 1.02
N ARG A 109 -12.40 24.82 0.49
CA ARG A 109 -13.77 24.59 0.95
C ARG A 109 -14.25 23.17 0.69
N LEU A 110 -13.96 22.62 -0.49
CA LEU A 110 -14.31 21.25 -0.81
C LEU A 110 -13.61 20.24 0.12
N ASP A 111 -12.31 20.45 0.37
CA ASP A 111 -11.54 19.63 1.30
C ASP A 111 -12.13 19.69 2.71
N GLU A 112 -12.47 20.88 3.21
CA GLU A 112 -13.12 21.06 4.51
C GLU A 112 -14.47 20.33 4.61
N ILE A 113 -15.29 20.39 3.56
CA ILE A 113 -16.57 19.66 3.49
C ILE A 113 -16.34 18.15 3.57
N ILE A 114 -15.40 17.64 2.77
CA ILE A 114 -15.06 16.21 2.75
C ILE A 114 -14.53 15.78 4.13
N ASP A 115 -13.63 16.57 4.73
CA ASP A 115 -13.04 16.28 6.03
C ASP A 115 -14.12 16.21 7.12
N ARG A 116 -15.12 17.11 7.11
CA ARG A 116 -16.27 17.02 8.04
C ARG A 116 -17.02 15.69 7.89
N CYS A 117 -17.24 15.23 6.66
CA CYS A 117 -17.88 13.92 6.42
C CYS A 117 -17.00 12.77 6.90
N VAL A 118 -15.70 12.83 6.65
CA VAL A 118 -14.72 11.82 7.07
C VAL A 118 -14.65 11.71 8.58
N GLU A 119 -14.55 12.84 9.28
CA GLU A 119 -14.52 12.90 10.74
C GLU A 119 -15.79 12.31 11.36
N LYS A 120 -16.97 12.63 10.78
CA LYS A 120 -18.26 12.16 11.29
C LYS A 120 -18.51 10.66 11.02
N LEU A 121 -18.17 10.16 9.82
CA LEU A 121 -18.71 8.89 9.32
C LEU A 121 -17.66 7.82 8.97
N VAL A 122 -16.38 8.17 8.86
CA VAL A 122 -15.36 7.19 8.54
C VAL A 122 -14.76 6.68 9.85
N PRO A 123 -15.08 5.43 10.26
CA PRO A 123 -14.64 4.92 11.55
C PRO A 123 -13.12 4.79 11.61
N LEU A 124 -12.53 5.01 12.78
CA LEU A 124 -11.14 4.65 13.02
C LEU A 124 -11.00 3.14 13.18
N SER A 125 -9.92 2.59 12.64
CA SER A 125 -9.50 1.22 12.91
C SER A 125 -9.15 1.05 14.38
N LYS A 126 -9.34 -0.17 14.88
CA LYS A 126 -8.91 -0.58 16.22
C LYS A 126 -7.78 -1.60 16.06
N PRO A 127 -6.58 -1.16 15.65
CA PRO A 127 -5.50 -2.10 15.41
C PRO A 127 -5.12 -2.79 16.73
N CYS A 128 -4.83 -4.08 16.65
CA CYS A 128 -4.33 -4.86 17.77
C CYS A 128 -3.36 -5.91 17.24
N PRO A 129 -2.46 -6.46 18.08
CA PRO A 129 -1.45 -7.43 17.64
C PRO A 129 -2.01 -8.69 16.97
N HIS A 130 -3.28 -9.01 17.20
CA HIS A 130 -3.96 -10.17 16.62
C HIS A 130 -4.81 -9.82 15.39
N SER A 131 -4.92 -8.54 15.04
CA SER A 131 -5.67 -8.07 13.88
C SER A 131 -4.93 -8.46 12.61
N LYS A 132 -5.58 -9.25 11.76
CA LYS A 132 -5.01 -9.65 10.47
C LYS A 132 -5.47 -8.68 9.39
N ARG A 133 -4.53 -8.12 8.63
CA ARG A 133 -4.80 -7.16 7.55
C ARG A 133 -5.77 -7.67 6.48
N TRP A 134 -5.80 -8.99 6.27
CA TRP A 134 -6.67 -9.66 5.30
C TRP A 134 -8.03 -10.06 5.86
N TRP A 135 -8.30 -9.81 7.15
CA TRP A 135 -9.56 -10.16 7.79
C TRP A 135 -10.65 -9.12 7.46
N THR A 136 -11.80 -9.57 6.98
CA THR A 136 -12.94 -8.72 6.58
C THR A 136 -14.16 -8.96 7.46
N ALA A 137 -15.16 -8.07 7.36
CA ALA A 137 -16.45 -8.26 8.03
C ALA A 137 -17.13 -9.56 7.55
N GLU A 138 -17.09 -9.84 6.26
CA GLU A 138 -17.62 -11.08 5.68
C GLU A 138 -16.95 -12.33 6.24
N LEU A 139 -15.62 -12.31 6.41
CA LEU A 139 -14.90 -13.41 7.08
C LEU A 139 -15.29 -13.56 8.55
N THR A 140 -15.68 -12.46 9.21
CA THR A 140 -16.20 -12.51 10.58
C THR A 140 -17.56 -13.22 10.62
N GLU A 141 -18.46 -12.93 9.68
CA GLU A 141 -19.74 -13.62 9.56
C GLU A 141 -19.56 -15.10 9.20
N GLN A 142 -18.71 -15.42 8.22
CA GLN A 142 -18.40 -16.82 7.87
C GLN A 142 -17.80 -17.60 9.05
N ARG A 143 -16.96 -16.97 9.87
CA ARG A 143 -16.42 -17.60 11.09
C ARG A 143 -17.53 -17.89 12.11
N LYS A 144 -18.50 -16.98 12.30
CA LYS A 144 -19.64 -17.23 13.19
C LYS A 144 -20.47 -18.42 12.71
N VAL A 145 -20.78 -18.48 11.42
CA VAL A 145 -21.49 -19.61 10.80
C VAL A 145 -20.73 -20.91 11.04
N ARG A 146 -19.42 -20.95 10.75
CA ARG A 146 -18.58 -22.14 10.98
C ARG A 146 -18.53 -22.56 12.45
N ASN A 147 -18.46 -21.62 13.38
CA ASN A 147 -18.35 -21.90 14.82
C ASN A 147 -19.70 -22.28 15.48
N ALA A 148 -20.81 -22.11 14.77
CA ALA A 148 -22.14 -22.54 15.19
C ALA A 148 -22.50 -23.96 14.72
N LEU A 149 -21.63 -24.58 13.90
CA LEU A 149 -21.64 -25.98 13.50
C LEU A 149 -20.79 -26.81 14.48
#